data_AF-A0A523PUI1-F1
#
_entry.id   AF-A0A523PUI1-F1
#
_cell.length_a   1.000
_cell.length_b   1.000
_cell.length_c   1.000
_cell.angle_alpha   90.00
_cell.angle_beta   90.00
_cell.angle_gamma   90.00
#
_symmetry.space_group_name_H-M   'P 1'
#
loop_
_entity.id
_entity.type
_entity.pdbx_description
1 polymer ?
#
loop_
_entity_poly.entity_id
_entity_poly.type
_entity_poly.pdbx_seq_one_letter_code
_entity_poly.pdbx_strand_id
1 'polypeptide(L)'
;MDEPRGLLRILDDFWNPVLVKEVRQALRGRLFHICFSITLVGVTLVSAGMVVAMGNEVSHSEGRDFFLGLFTCLAIAVIGFVPFTAFNAMGSEWDENTFDLLVISNLRPGRIVLGKVLGALTQAMLFYSAFTPFLVLSFLLRGIDLFAVIVALGVSFVCSTGLTVLAIMLSTLSKARFARVVLLAVLAAVLVGVTSGSIVFTEQLLRFPGDLRDPEAVQAMLVFVVGVAMAASFCYCVACNMLSHAEENRSTGVRVLLTASLLVALGFMTSMMMQFRVDRSALSAMIIALLLGSLLPSMYLVTEPERLGRRVAPRVPRNRLLALLATPWLPGGGRGMLLFLLHTGGILAFCFLAHASLKGSSERMLTSGVPAVLALAVYAIVYLGLPSAIQAPFTDRPKARVIARVSIPGLLLVFLLVPALLGFFVGNYNLVNMRHVGNPEFLMERTWNSIHAHPGIWRLLAGLATLTIALNLYRMGRGIREVSQASARRAELARDSRTPESGQTEPEAADAVAES
;
A
#
# COMPACT_ATOMS: atom_id res chain seq x y z
N MET A 1 -30.63 -41.19 -4.96
CA MET A 1 -29.32 -40.51 -4.78
C MET A 1 -29.65 -39.05 -4.55
N ASP A 2 -29.78 -38.68 -3.28
CA ASP A 2 -30.38 -37.42 -2.87
C ASP A 2 -29.42 -36.26 -3.06
N GLU A 3 -29.83 -35.27 -3.87
CA GLU A 3 -29.20 -33.95 -3.93
C GLU A 3 -29.18 -33.32 -2.53
N PRO A 4 -28.05 -32.74 -2.06
CA PRO A 4 -28.04 -32.03 -0.80
C PRO A 4 -28.92 -30.77 -0.88
N ARG A 5 -29.99 -30.83 -0.07
CA ARG A 5 -31.14 -29.93 0.04
C ARG A 5 -30.75 -28.44 0.23
N GLY A 6 -31.29 -27.59 -0.65
CA GLY A 6 -31.71 -26.18 -0.46
C GLY A 6 -30.80 -25.18 0.25
N LEU A 7 -30.47 -25.43 1.52
CA LEU A 7 -29.70 -24.51 2.37
C LEU A 7 -28.26 -24.33 1.88
N LEU A 8 -27.65 -25.42 1.40
CA LEU A 8 -26.29 -25.40 0.86
C LEU A 8 -26.19 -24.62 -0.46
N ARG A 9 -27.23 -24.64 -1.31
CA ARG A 9 -27.29 -23.82 -2.53
C ARG A 9 -27.45 -22.33 -2.20
N ILE A 10 -28.32 -21.99 -1.23
CA ILE A 10 -28.49 -20.60 -0.78
C ILE A 10 -27.20 -20.08 -0.16
N LEU A 11 -26.50 -20.88 0.64
CA LEU A 11 -25.17 -20.52 1.15
C LEU A 11 -24.15 -20.39 0.01
N ASP A 12 -24.09 -21.32 -0.94
CA ASP A 12 -23.20 -21.24 -2.12
C ASP A 12 -23.42 -19.96 -2.95
N ASP A 13 -24.67 -19.49 -3.07
CA ASP A 13 -24.99 -18.24 -3.77
C ASP A 13 -24.55 -16.98 -2.98
N PHE A 14 -24.42 -17.08 -1.65
CA PHE A 14 -23.94 -15.99 -0.78
C PHE A 14 -22.41 -15.93 -0.69
N TRP A 15 -21.73 -17.08 -0.72
CA TRP A 15 -20.27 -17.15 -0.61
C TRP A 15 -19.61 -16.85 -1.95
N ASN A 16 -18.43 -16.22 -1.90
CA ASN A 16 -17.64 -16.00 -3.10
C ASN A 16 -17.27 -17.36 -3.72
N PRO A 17 -17.68 -17.67 -4.98
CA PRO A 17 -17.43 -18.99 -5.57
C PRO A 17 -15.93 -19.29 -5.70
N VAL A 18 -15.10 -18.24 -5.80
CA VAL A 18 -13.65 -18.36 -5.77
C VAL A 18 -13.18 -18.86 -4.41
N LEU A 19 -13.73 -18.36 -3.30
CA LEU A 19 -13.38 -18.83 -1.96
C LEU A 19 -13.67 -20.33 -1.80
N VAL A 20 -14.86 -20.77 -2.20
CA VAL A 20 -15.26 -22.19 -2.07
C VAL A 20 -14.33 -23.10 -2.87
N LYS A 21 -13.97 -22.69 -4.10
CA LYS A 21 -12.98 -23.37 -4.94
C LYS A 21 -11.62 -23.44 -4.23
N GLU A 22 -11.11 -22.30 -3.76
CA GLU A 22 -9.78 -22.19 -3.13
C GLU A 22 -9.68 -23.03 -1.86
N VAL A 23 -10.68 -22.97 -0.97
CA VAL A 23 -10.71 -23.78 0.28
C VAL A 23 -10.72 -25.27 -0.04
N ARG A 24 -11.55 -25.71 -1.01
CA ARG A 24 -11.62 -27.11 -1.43
C ARG A 24 -10.30 -27.58 -2.01
N GLN A 25 -9.65 -26.76 -2.84
CA GLN A 25 -8.38 -27.07 -3.47
C GLN A 25 -7.24 -27.10 -2.45
N ALA A 26 -7.21 -26.13 -1.53
CA ALA A 26 -6.25 -26.04 -0.43
C ALA A 26 -6.30 -27.29 0.46
N LEU A 27 -7.49 -27.69 0.90
CA LEU A 27 -7.69 -28.84 1.80
C LEU A 27 -7.39 -30.20 1.16
N ARG A 28 -7.45 -30.31 -0.18
CA ARG A 28 -7.08 -31.52 -0.93
C ARG A 28 -5.62 -31.49 -1.39
N GLY A 29 -4.93 -30.38 -1.20
CA GLY A 29 -3.57 -30.17 -1.67
C GLY A 29 -2.55 -30.97 -0.85
N ARG A 30 -1.70 -31.74 -1.54
CA ARG A 30 -0.62 -32.52 -0.90
C ARG A 30 0.32 -31.63 -0.07
N LEU A 31 0.63 -30.43 -0.56
CA LEU A 31 1.51 -29.48 0.13
C LEU A 31 0.91 -29.04 1.48
N PHE A 32 -0.40 -28.77 1.54
CA PHE A 32 -1.07 -28.42 2.78
C PHE A 32 -0.99 -29.57 3.79
N HIS A 33 -1.32 -30.79 3.38
CA HIS A 33 -1.25 -31.96 4.28
C HIS A 33 0.17 -32.19 4.82
N ILE A 34 1.20 -32.10 3.99
CA ILE A 34 2.60 -32.28 4.41
C ILE A 34 2.98 -31.21 5.43
N CYS A 35 2.78 -29.93 5.10
CA CYS A 35 3.19 -28.84 5.97
C CYS A 35 2.39 -28.83 7.27
N PHE A 36 1.07 -29.02 7.21
CA PHE A 36 0.23 -29.13 8.40
C PHE A 36 0.67 -30.28 9.31
N SER A 37 0.99 -31.45 8.74
CA SER A 37 1.47 -32.61 9.51
C SER A 37 2.84 -32.36 10.14
N ILE A 38 3.80 -31.80 9.37
CA ILE A 38 5.13 -31.43 9.89
C ILE A 38 5.00 -30.43 11.04
N THR A 39 4.16 -29.41 10.88
CA THR A 39 3.94 -28.41 11.91
C THR A 39 3.33 -29.03 13.17
N LEU A 40 2.36 -29.94 13.03
CA LEU A 40 1.73 -30.63 14.17
C LEU A 40 2.72 -31.54 14.90
N VAL A 41 3.54 -32.29 14.16
CA VAL A 41 4.63 -33.11 14.72
C VAL A 41 5.64 -32.20 15.43
N GLY A 42 6.05 -31.11 14.81
CA GLY A 42 6.96 -30.12 15.40
C GLY A 42 6.45 -29.58 16.74
N VAL A 43 5.19 -29.17 16.80
CA VAL A 43 4.53 -28.72 18.05
C VAL A 43 4.52 -29.81 19.11
N THR A 44 4.21 -31.04 18.72
CA THR A 44 4.17 -32.18 19.65
C THR A 44 5.57 -32.47 20.20
N LEU A 45 6.60 -32.43 19.35
CA LEU A 45 7.99 -32.62 19.76
C LEU A 45 8.48 -31.50 20.67
N VAL A 46 8.16 -30.24 20.36
CA VAL A 46 8.49 -29.09 21.23
C VAL A 46 7.78 -29.24 22.58
N SER A 47 6.51 -29.65 22.58
CA SER A 47 5.76 -29.90 23.81
C SER A 47 6.35 -31.03 24.64
N ALA A 48 6.65 -32.17 24.02
CA ALA A 48 7.27 -33.30 24.71
C ALA A 48 8.67 -32.95 25.24
N GLY A 49 9.49 -32.27 24.43
CA GLY A 49 10.85 -31.86 24.81
C GLY A 49 10.87 -30.90 25.99
N MET A 50 9.93 -29.94 26.01
CA MET A 50 9.81 -29.00 27.14
C MET A 50 9.32 -29.69 28.41
N VAL A 51 8.32 -30.58 28.32
CA VAL A 51 7.87 -31.38 29.48
C VAL A 51 9.01 -32.21 30.07
N VAL A 52 9.87 -32.80 29.22
CA VAL A 52 11.06 -33.54 29.70
C VAL A 52 12.10 -32.61 30.34
N ALA A 53 12.25 -31.39 29.84
CA ALA A 53 13.22 -30.43 30.35
C ALA A 53 12.84 -29.78 31.70
N MET A 54 11.54 -29.74 32.03
CA MET A 54 11.02 -29.04 33.22
C MET A 54 11.32 -29.73 34.57
N GLY A 55 11.86 -30.96 34.61
CA GLY A 55 12.23 -31.62 35.87
C GLY A 55 11.07 -31.70 36.90
N ASN A 56 11.38 -31.58 38.20
CA ASN A 56 10.37 -31.61 39.29
C ASN A 56 9.98 -30.23 39.85
N GLU A 57 10.72 -29.16 39.54
CA GLU A 57 10.45 -27.81 40.04
C GLU A 57 10.12 -26.87 38.88
N VAL A 58 8.86 -26.48 38.78
CA VAL A 58 8.40 -25.59 37.71
C VAL A 58 8.77 -24.14 38.05
N SER A 59 9.79 -23.59 37.39
CA SER A 59 10.15 -22.18 37.50
C SER A 59 9.21 -21.28 36.68
N HIS A 60 9.03 -20.03 37.10
CA HIS A 60 8.21 -19.03 36.40
C HIS A 60 8.68 -18.70 34.97
N SER A 61 9.92 -19.03 34.60
CA SER A 61 10.44 -18.84 33.23
C SER A 61 9.99 -19.90 32.22
N GLU A 62 9.58 -21.07 32.69
CA GLU A 62 9.35 -22.24 31.83
C GLU A 62 8.09 -22.11 30.97
N GLY A 63 7.02 -21.52 31.51
CA GLY A 63 5.80 -21.25 30.75
C GLY A 63 6.07 -20.32 29.56
N ARG A 64 6.84 -19.24 29.78
CA ARG A 64 7.22 -18.28 28.73
C ARG A 64 8.01 -18.93 27.60
N ASP A 65 9.04 -19.69 27.94
CA ASP A 65 9.91 -20.32 26.94
C ASP A 65 9.14 -21.41 26.17
N PHE A 66 8.23 -22.12 26.84
CA PHE A 66 7.33 -23.06 26.19
C PHE A 66 6.39 -22.37 25.19
N PHE A 67 5.74 -21.28 25.59
CA PHE A 67 4.91 -20.48 24.68
C PHE A 67 5.71 -19.93 23.51
N LEU A 68 6.92 -19.42 23.73
CA LEU A 68 7.76 -18.87 22.66
C LEU A 68 8.13 -19.95 21.65
N GLY A 69 8.44 -21.17 22.09
CA GLY A 69 8.68 -22.33 21.23
C GLY A 69 7.45 -22.67 20.37
N LEU A 70 6.27 -22.76 20.99
CA LEU A 70 5.01 -23.00 20.28
C LEU A 70 4.67 -21.88 19.30
N PHE A 71 4.80 -20.63 19.73
CA PHE A 71 4.55 -19.45 18.91
C PHE A 71 5.51 -19.38 17.74
N THR A 72 6.77 -19.79 17.89
CA THR A 72 7.75 -19.85 16.79
C THR A 72 7.28 -20.80 15.70
N CYS A 73 6.84 -22.00 16.06
CA CYS A 73 6.25 -22.95 15.10
C CYS A 73 5.01 -22.38 14.42
N LEU A 74 4.13 -21.71 15.17
CA LEU A 74 2.92 -21.06 14.64
C LEU A 74 3.26 -19.92 13.69
N ALA A 75 4.22 -19.06 14.04
CA ALA A 75 4.67 -17.92 13.26
C ALA A 75 5.23 -18.39 11.92
N ILE A 76 6.07 -19.43 11.91
CA ILE A 76 6.58 -20.02 10.66
C ILE A 76 5.44 -20.53 9.78
N ALA A 77 4.44 -21.20 10.35
CA ALA A 77 3.30 -21.70 9.60
C ALA A 77 2.40 -20.57 9.04
N VAL A 78 2.05 -19.60 9.87
CA VAL A 78 1.04 -18.58 9.53
C VAL A 78 1.65 -17.37 8.81
N ILE A 79 2.84 -16.93 9.19
CA ILE A 79 3.53 -15.78 8.58
C ILE A 79 4.38 -16.25 7.40
N GLY A 80 5.01 -17.42 7.47
CA GLY A 80 5.84 -17.96 6.38
C GLY A 80 5.02 -18.77 5.37
N PHE A 81 4.44 -19.89 5.79
CA PHE A 81 3.86 -20.86 4.88
C PHE A 81 2.56 -20.39 4.20
N VAL A 82 1.62 -19.77 4.94
CA VAL A 82 0.34 -19.32 4.36
C VAL A 82 0.54 -18.33 3.18
N PRO A 83 1.29 -17.21 3.32
CA PRO A 83 1.52 -16.31 2.19
C PRO A 83 2.27 -16.97 1.03
N PHE A 84 3.21 -17.87 1.32
CA PHE A 84 3.93 -18.63 0.29
C PHE A 84 2.99 -19.51 -0.54
N THR A 85 2.04 -20.21 0.11
CA THR A 85 1.03 -20.98 -0.63
C THR A 85 0.11 -20.09 -1.45
N ALA A 86 -0.27 -18.92 -0.94
CA ALA A 86 -1.09 -17.95 -1.67
C ALA A 86 -0.37 -17.41 -2.93
N PHE A 87 0.94 -17.13 -2.84
CA PHE A 87 1.76 -16.75 -4.00
C PHE A 87 1.72 -17.83 -5.09
N ASN A 88 1.93 -19.09 -4.70
CA ASN A 88 1.98 -20.21 -5.64
C ASN A 88 0.62 -20.55 -6.23
N ALA A 89 -0.47 -20.47 -5.46
CA ALA A 89 -1.83 -20.70 -5.93
C ALA A 89 -2.28 -19.65 -6.96
N MET A 90 -1.85 -18.40 -6.81
CA MET A 90 -2.06 -17.38 -7.84
C MET A 90 -1.11 -17.56 -9.04
N GLY A 91 0.11 -18.06 -8.78
CA GLY A 91 1.13 -18.28 -9.80
C GLY A 91 0.80 -19.44 -10.74
N SER A 92 0.22 -20.52 -10.23
CA SER A 92 -0.13 -21.71 -11.01
C SER A 92 -1.23 -21.44 -12.04
N GLU A 93 -2.15 -20.50 -11.78
CA GLU A 93 -3.17 -20.11 -12.77
C GLU A 93 -2.56 -19.47 -14.02
N TRP A 94 -1.38 -18.84 -13.89
CA TRP A 94 -0.61 -18.35 -15.04
C TRP A 94 0.04 -19.49 -15.81
N ASP A 95 0.61 -20.48 -15.11
CA ASP A 95 1.30 -21.61 -15.75
C ASP A 95 0.32 -22.53 -16.49
N GLU A 96 -0.88 -22.70 -15.93
CA GLU A 96 -1.94 -23.56 -16.46
C GLU A 96 -2.75 -22.88 -17.59
N ASN A 97 -2.42 -21.64 -17.98
CA ASN A 97 -3.16 -20.82 -18.95
C ASN A 97 -4.67 -20.67 -18.63
N THR A 98 -5.07 -20.87 -17.37
CA THR A 98 -6.46 -20.73 -16.91
C THR A 98 -6.80 -19.28 -16.55
N PHE A 99 -5.78 -18.42 -16.48
CA PHE A 99 -5.93 -16.99 -16.21
C PHE A 99 -6.87 -16.29 -17.22
N ASP A 100 -6.77 -16.59 -18.51
CA ASP A 100 -7.60 -15.95 -19.53
C ASP A 100 -9.08 -16.30 -19.36
N LEU A 101 -9.38 -17.54 -18.95
CA LEU A 101 -10.75 -17.96 -18.65
C LEU A 101 -11.30 -17.22 -17.41
N LEU A 102 -10.46 -17.00 -16.40
CA LEU A 102 -10.83 -16.27 -15.19
C LEU A 102 -11.13 -14.79 -15.48
N VAL A 103 -10.35 -14.17 -16.37
CA VAL A 103 -10.53 -12.77 -16.78
C VAL A 103 -11.75 -12.57 -17.69
N ILE A 104 -12.08 -13.56 -18.53
CA ILE A 104 -13.28 -13.52 -19.40
C ILE A 104 -14.57 -13.77 -18.59
N SER A 105 -14.47 -14.36 -17.39
CA SER A 105 -15.62 -14.55 -16.51
C SER A 105 -16.28 -13.22 -16.10
N ASN A 106 -17.58 -13.22 -15.81
CA ASN A 106 -18.33 -12.05 -15.33
C ASN A 106 -17.98 -11.63 -13.88
N LEU A 107 -16.85 -12.07 -13.33
CA LEU A 107 -16.42 -11.75 -11.98
C LEU A 107 -15.63 -10.43 -11.94
N ARG A 108 -15.95 -9.58 -10.96
CA ARG A 108 -15.16 -8.38 -10.70
C ARG A 108 -13.77 -8.76 -10.19
N PRO A 109 -12.68 -8.11 -10.63
CA PRO A 109 -11.32 -8.35 -10.15
C PRO A 109 -11.17 -8.41 -8.63
N GLY A 110 -11.87 -7.54 -7.90
CA GLY A 110 -11.85 -7.53 -6.44
C GLY A 110 -12.43 -8.81 -5.81
N ARG A 111 -13.46 -9.42 -6.43
CA ARG A 111 -14.00 -10.70 -5.93
C ARG A 111 -13.00 -11.83 -6.11
N ILE A 112 -12.22 -11.83 -7.19
CA ILE A 112 -11.16 -12.83 -7.41
C ILE A 112 -10.09 -12.71 -6.32
N VAL A 113 -9.52 -11.50 -6.14
CA VAL A 113 -8.46 -11.28 -5.15
C VAL A 113 -8.96 -11.58 -3.74
N LEU A 114 -10.16 -11.10 -3.38
CA LEU A 114 -10.76 -11.35 -2.07
C LEU A 114 -10.99 -12.84 -1.82
N GLY A 115 -11.42 -13.60 -2.82
CA GLY A 115 -11.61 -15.05 -2.71
C GLY A 115 -10.31 -15.77 -2.37
N LYS A 116 -9.21 -15.39 -3.02
CA LYS A 116 -7.87 -15.95 -2.75
C LYS A 116 -7.34 -15.56 -1.38
N VAL A 117 -7.51 -14.29 -0.97
CA VAL A 117 -7.14 -13.83 0.37
C VAL A 117 -7.91 -14.61 1.43
N LEU A 118 -9.24 -14.69 1.32
CA LEU A 118 -10.08 -15.41 2.28
C LEU A 118 -9.77 -16.92 2.31
N GLY A 119 -9.43 -17.52 1.16
CA GLY A 119 -9.00 -18.93 1.10
C GLY A 119 -7.72 -19.16 1.91
N ALA A 120 -6.72 -18.31 1.73
CA ALA A 120 -5.48 -18.36 2.50
C ALA A 120 -5.70 -18.06 3.99
N LEU A 121 -6.56 -17.10 4.34
CA LEU A 121 -6.92 -16.82 5.74
C LEU A 121 -7.64 -18.00 6.40
N THR A 122 -8.43 -18.76 5.65
CA THR A 122 -9.04 -20.00 6.14
C THR A 122 -7.95 -21.02 6.52
N GLN A 123 -6.89 -21.15 5.71
CA GLN A 123 -5.74 -21.99 6.06
C GLN A 123 -5.03 -21.49 7.33
N ALA A 124 -4.83 -20.18 7.47
CA ALA A 124 -4.26 -19.61 8.70
C ALA A 124 -5.12 -19.93 9.93
N MET A 125 -6.45 -19.84 9.82
CA MET A 125 -7.37 -20.19 10.91
C MET A 125 -7.28 -21.66 11.32
N LEU A 126 -7.03 -22.57 10.38
CA LEU A 126 -6.79 -23.99 10.70
C LEU A 126 -5.52 -24.18 11.53
N PHE A 127 -4.45 -23.46 11.21
CA PHE A 127 -3.23 -23.48 12.02
C PHE A 127 -3.48 -22.91 13.43
N TYR A 128 -4.13 -21.75 13.55
CA TYR A 128 -4.49 -21.22 14.87
C TYR A 128 -5.35 -22.20 15.68
N SER A 129 -6.37 -22.80 15.05
CA SER A 129 -7.23 -23.79 15.72
C SER A 129 -6.45 -25.01 16.19
N ALA A 130 -5.49 -25.50 15.40
CA ALA A 130 -4.67 -26.65 15.77
C ALA A 130 -3.69 -26.34 16.92
N PHE A 131 -3.17 -25.10 16.99
CA PHE A 131 -2.22 -24.68 18.01
C PHE A 131 -2.87 -24.24 19.32
N THR A 132 -4.09 -23.71 19.26
CA THR A 132 -4.84 -23.21 20.43
C THR A 132 -4.78 -24.14 21.65
N PRO A 133 -5.05 -25.45 21.56
CA PRO A 133 -4.98 -26.33 22.73
C PRO A 133 -3.59 -26.35 23.39
N PHE A 134 -2.51 -26.33 22.62
CA PHE A 134 -1.14 -26.30 23.12
C PHE A 134 -0.79 -24.94 23.75
N LEU A 135 -1.24 -23.86 23.14
CA LEU A 135 -1.06 -22.51 23.70
C LEU A 135 -1.80 -22.37 25.04
N VAL A 136 -2.99 -22.95 25.19
CA VAL A 136 -3.72 -22.97 26.47
C VAL A 136 -2.92 -23.73 27.55
N LEU A 137 -2.22 -24.81 27.21
CA LEU A 137 -1.35 -25.52 28.17
C LEU A 137 -0.21 -24.62 28.68
N SER A 138 0.39 -23.79 27.83
CA SER A 138 1.44 -22.86 28.26
C SER A 138 0.95 -21.81 29.27
N PHE A 139 -0.33 -21.43 29.22
CA PHE A 139 -0.94 -20.56 30.22
C PHE A 139 -1.04 -21.24 31.59
N LEU A 140 -1.28 -22.56 31.62
CA LEU A 140 -1.37 -23.33 32.86
C LEU A 140 -0.03 -23.43 33.60
N LEU A 141 1.08 -23.36 32.87
CA LEU A 141 2.45 -23.39 33.43
C LEU A 141 2.83 -22.09 34.17
N ARG A 142 1.92 -21.09 34.21
CA ARG A 142 2.12 -19.77 34.81
C ARG A 142 3.29 -19.00 34.14
N GLY A 143 3.44 -17.72 34.49
CA GLY A 143 4.52 -16.89 33.93
C GLY A 143 4.19 -16.17 32.61
N ILE A 144 2.93 -16.20 32.18
CA ILE A 144 2.45 -15.50 30.98
C ILE A 144 1.19 -14.69 31.30
N ASP A 145 1.13 -13.45 30.83
CA ASP A 145 -0.09 -12.65 30.83
C ASP A 145 -0.99 -13.02 29.63
N LEU A 146 -2.26 -13.32 29.91
CA LEU A 146 -3.26 -13.62 28.88
C LEU A 146 -3.39 -12.48 27.85
N PHE A 147 -3.26 -11.22 28.30
CA PHE A 147 -3.34 -10.08 27.40
C PHE A 147 -2.18 -10.06 26.40
N ALA A 148 -0.96 -10.36 26.86
CA ALA A 148 0.22 -10.48 26.00
C ALA A 148 0.06 -11.60 24.95
N VAL A 149 -0.53 -12.74 25.32
CA VAL A 149 -0.84 -13.82 24.37
C VAL A 149 -1.80 -13.35 23.28
N ILE A 150 -2.90 -12.69 23.66
CA ILE A 150 -3.90 -12.19 22.71
C ILE A 150 -3.27 -11.17 21.76
N VAL A 151 -2.43 -10.26 22.27
CA VAL A 151 -1.72 -9.28 21.45
C VAL A 151 -0.74 -9.96 20.49
N ALA A 152 0.04 -10.94 20.95
CA ALA A 152 0.96 -11.69 20.09
C ALA A 152 0.24 -12.38 18.93
N LEU A 153 -0.86 -13.09 19.22
CA LEU A 153 -1.68 -13.78 18.21
C LEU A 153 -2.39 -12.80 17.26
N GLY A 154 -2.87 -11.67 17.79
CA GLY A 154 -3.50 -10.61 16.99
C GLY A 154 -2.52 -9.97 16.01
N VAL A 155 -1.32 -9.62 16.49
CA VAL A 155 -0.25 -9.04 15.67
C VAL A 155 0.21 -10.04 14.60
N SER A 156 0.43 -11.31 14.95
CA SER A 156 0.82 -12.32 13.96
C SER A 156 -0.26 -12.54 12.90
N PHE A 157 -1.54 -12.45 13.26
CA PHE A 157 -2.65 -12.54 12.31
C PHE A 157 -2.70 -11.34 11.36
N VAL A 158 -2.51 -10.12 11.87
CA VAL A 158 -2.42 -8.90 11.06
C VAL A 158 -1.24 -8.97 10.09
N CYS A 159 -0.06 -9.39 10.55
CA CYS A 159 1.13 -9.62 9.72
C CYS A 159 0.87 -10.64 8.62
N SER A 160 0.32 -11.81 8.97
CA SER A 160 0.01 -12.87 8.00
C SER A 160 -0.99 -12.42 6.94
N THR A 161 -2.02 -11.66 7.34
CA THR A 161 -2.99 -11.09 6.40
C THR A 161 -2.31 -10.12 5.44
N GLY A 162 -1.52 -9.18 5.95
CA GLY A 162 -0.80 -8.22 5.12
C GLY A 162 0.17 -8.89 4.13
N LEU A 163 0.93 -9.89 4.60
CA LEU A 163 1.85 -10.66 3.79
C LEU A 163 1.15 -11.53 2.74
N THR A 164 -0.01 -12.09 3.06
CA THR A 164 -0.83 -12.86 2.10
C THR A 164 -1.28 -11.97 0.95
N VAL A 165 -1.76 -10.76 1.24
CA VAL A 165 -2.17 -9.80 0.21
C VAL A 165 -0.96 -9.34 -0.62
N LEU A 166 0.18 -9.08 0.03
CA LEU A 166 1.45 -8.78 -0.65
C LEU A 166 1.86 -9.92 -1.58
N ALA A 167 1.83 -11.17 -1.11
CA ALA A 167 2.17 -12.37 -1.87
C ALA A 167 1.29 -12.52 -3.12
N ILE A 168 -0.03 -12.33 -2.99
CA ILE A 168 -0.95 -12.35 -4.13
C ILE A 168 -0.62 -11.21 -5.11
N MET A 169 -0.36 -10.00 -4.62
CA MET A 169 0.03 -8.88 -5.47
C MET A 169 1.33 -9.18 -6.24
N LEU A 170 2.38 -9.67 -5.58
CA LEU A 170 3.63 -10.04 -6.25
C LEU A 170 3.42 -11.14 -7.28
N SER A 171 2.55 -12.11 -7.00
CA SER A 171 2.21 -13.17 -7.94
C SER A 171 1.49 -12.66 -9.20
N THR A 172 0.66 -11.60 -9.08
CA THR A 172 0.05 -10.95 -10.26
C THR A 172 1.07 -10.22 -11.15
N LEU A 173 2.24 -9.86 -10.62
CA LEU A 173 3.31 -9.18 -11.35
C LEU A 173 4.26 -10.17 -12.04
N SER A 174 4.28 -11.43 -11.62
CA SER A 174 5.23 -12.45 -12.08
C SER A 174 4.84 -13.17 -13.39
N LYS A 175 4.51 -12.41 -14.45
CA LYS A 175 4.14 -13.00 -15.76
C LYS A 175 5.28 -13.76 -16.45
N ALA A 176 6.52 -13.32 -16.25
CA ALA A 176 7.70 -13.97 -16.81
C ALA A 176 8.32 -14.92 -15.77
N ARG A 177 8.80 -16.09 -16.21
CA ARG A 177 9.42 -17.10 -15.31
C ARG A 177 10.56 -16.51 -14.47
N PHE A 178 11.45 -15.73 -15.09
CA PHE A 178 12.55 -15.07 -14.38
C PHE A 178 12.04 -14.07 -13.32
N ALA A 179 11.07 -13.23 -13.68
CA ALA A 179 10.46 -12.29 -12.74
C ALA A 179 9.80 -13.02 -11.57
N ARG A 180 9.19 -14.19 -11.80
CA ARG A 180 8.62 -15.02 -10.74
C ARG A 180 9.65 -15.50 -9.73
N VAL A 181 10.80 -15.99 -10.18
CA VAL A 181 11.87 -16.45 -9.28
C VAL A 181 12.38 -15.28 -8.43
N VAL A 182 12.64 -14.13 -9.05
CA VAL A 182 13.11 -12.93 -8.33
C VAL A 182 12.07 -12.45 -7.31
N LEU A 183 10.79 -12.34 -7.70
CA LEU A 183 9.73 -11.89 -6.80
C LEU A 183 9.46 -12.90 -5.69
N LEU A 184 9.62 -14.20 -5.94
CA LEU A 184 9.56 -15.23 -4.91
C LEU A 184 10.71 -15.11 -3.92
N ALA A 185 11.94 -14.84 -4.38
CA ALA A 185 13.09 -14.62 -3.51
C ALA A 185 12.91 -13.37 -2.63
N VAL A 186 12.39 -12.27 -3.21
CA VAL A 186 12.03 -11.05 -2.46
C VAL A 186 10.95 -11.38 -1.42
N LEU A 187 9.89 -12.10 -1.81
CA LEU A 187 8.85 -12.53 -0.89
C LEU A 187 9.45 -13.37 0.25
N ALA A 188 10.27 -14.38 -0.06
CA ALA A 188 10.91 -15.23 0.94
C ALA A 188 11.76 -14.42 1.94
N ALA A 189 12.54 -13.45 1.47
CA ALA A 189 13.31 -12.55 2.35
C ALA A 189 12.40 -11.74 3.29
N VAL A 190 11.29 -11.20 2.77
CA VAL A 190 10.29 -10.49 3.58
C VAL A 190 9.61 -11.42 4.59
N LEU A 191 9.23 -12.63 4.18
CA LEU A 191 8.59 -13.62 5.05
C LEU A 191 9.52 -14.01 6.21
N VAL A 192 10.80 -14.28 5.93
CA VAL A 192 11.80 -14.58 6.96
C VAL A 192 11.99 -13.38 7.89
N GLY A 193 12.18 -12.18 7.34
CA GLY A 193 12.36 -10.96 8.14
C GLY A 193 11.18 -10.67 9.08
N VAL A 194 9.94 -10.76 8.59
CA VAL A 194 8.74 -10.53 9.40
C VAL A 194 8.49 -11.66 10.39
N THR A 195 8.78 -12.92 10.03
CA THR A 195 8.67 -14.05 10.97
C THR A 195 9.65 -13.88 12.13
N SER A 196 10.93 -13.61 11.84
CA SER A 196 11.94 -13.33 12.86
C SER A 196 11.57 -12.11 13.71
N GLY A 197 11.12 -11.02 13.09
CA GLY A 197 10.65 -9.83 13.79
C GLY A 197 9.46 -10.11 14.71
N SER A 198 8.50 -10.94 14.27
CA SER A 198 7.35 -11.33 15.09
C SER A 198 7.73 -12.17 16.30
N ILE A 199 8.75 -13.04 16.16
CA ILE A 199 9.29 -13.85 17.27
C ILE A 199 9.98 -12.93 18.28
N VAL A 200 10.88 -12.05 17.84
CA VAL A 200 11.57 -11.08 18.71
C VAL A 200 10.57 -10.15 19.42
N PHE A 201 9.58 -9.65 18.69
CA PHE A 201 8.51 -8.84 19.27
C PHE A 201 7.75 -9.59 20.37
N THR A 202 7.39 -10.85 20.11
CA THR A 202 6.66 -11.69 21.08
C THR A 202 7.53 -12.02 22.30
N GLU A 203 8.82 -12.27 22.10
CA GLU A 203 9.75 -12.48 23.20
C GLU A 203 9.85 -11.23 24.11
N GLN A 204 9.99 -10.03 23.51
CA GLN A 204 10.00 -8.78 24.27
C GLN A 204 8.69 -8.57 25.02
N LEU A 205 7.56 -8.81 24.35
CA LEU A 205 6.23 -8.70 24.91
C LEU A 205 6.02 -9.59 26.14
N LEU A 206 6.55 -10.82 26.11
CA LEU A 206 6.45 -11.77 27.22
C LEU A 206 7.44 -11.46 28.36
N ARG A 207 8.56 -10.78 28.07
CA ARG A 207 9.52 -10.33 29.08
C ARG A 207 9.02 -9.10 29.83
N PHE A 208 8.34 -8.19 29.14
CA PHE A 208 7.86 -6.92 29.69
C PHE A 208 6.36 -6.71 29.41
N PRO A 209 5.47 -7.56 29.99
CA PRO A 209 4.03 -7.45 29.72
C PRO A 209 3.42 -6.14 30.24
N GLY A 210 4.07 -5.48 31.21
CA GLY A 210 3.65 -4.17 31.72
C GLY A 210 3.69 -3.06 30.66
N ASP A 211 4.56 -3.18 29.66
CA ASP A 211 4.74 -2.19 28.59
C ASP A 211 3.46 -2.03 27.76
N LEU A 212 2.62 -3.07 27.66
CA LEU A 212 1.35 -3.00 26.94
C LEU A 212 0.34 -2.01 27.53
N ARG A 213 0.54 -1.59 28.78
CA ARG A 213 -0.31 -0.58 29.44
C ARG A 213 0.24 0.82 29.27
N ASP A 214 1.47 0.96 28.78
CA ASP A 214 2.05 2.24 28.45
C ASP A 214 1.32 2.85 27.24
N PRO A 215 0.77 4.07 27.36
CA PRO A 215 0.17 4.78 26.23
C PRO A 215 1.07 4.84 24.99
N GLU A 216 2.40 4.94 25.15
CA GLU A 216 3.34 4.97 24.02
C GLU A 216 3.33 3.66 23.24
N ALA A 217 3.38 2.52 23.95
CA ALA A 217 3.34 1.19 23.35
C ALA A 217 2.01 0.91 22.66
N VAL A 218 0.88 1.31 23.28
CA VAL A 218 -0.45 1.18 22.67
C VAL A 218 -0.53 2.00 21.37
N GLN A 219 0.01 3.22 21.36
CA GLN A 219 0.00 4.03 20.16
C GLN A 219 0.91 3.46 19.07
N ALA A 220 2.10 2.97 19.42
CA ALA A 220 3.00 2.29 18.48
C ALA A 220 2.32 1.06 17.85
N MET A 221 1.59 0.27 18.67
CA MET A 221 0.81 -0.86 18.21
C MET A 221 -0.30 -0.45 17.23
N LEU A 222 -1.04 0.62 17.54
CA LEU A 222 -2.08 1.14 16.66
C LEU A 222 -1.51 1.64 15.32
N VAL A 223 -0.39 2.37 15.36
CA VAL A 223 0.32 2.80 14.14
C VAL A 223 0.77 1.59 13.31
N PHE A 224 1.29 0.55 13.96
CA PHE A 224 1.70 -0.68 13.29
C PHE A 224 0.52 -1.39 12.62
N VAL A 225 -0.56 -1.67 13.37
CA VAL A 225 -1.74 -2.39 12.86
C VAL A 225 -2.40 -1.62 11.72
N VAL A 226 -2.60 -0.30 11.89
CA VAL A 226 -3.19 0.53 10.83
C VAL A 226 -2.26 0.67 9.64
N GLY A 227 -0.94 0.76 9.88
CA GLY A 227 0.08 0.77 8.83
C GLY A 227 0.04 -0.49 7.97
N VAL A 228 -0.01 -1.67 8.59
CA VAL A 228 -0.15 -2.95 7.89
C VAL A 228 -1.47 -3.02 7.12
N ALA A 229 -2.59 -2.58 7.72
CA ALA A 229 -3.90 -2.55 7.06
C ALA A 229 -3.91 -1.63 5.83
N MET A 230 -3.29 -0.46 5.91
CA MET A 230 -3.13 0.46 4.78
C MET A 230 -2.24 -0.14 3.69
N ALA A 231 -1.09 -0.71 4.05
CA ALA A 231 -0.18 -1.37 3.10
C ALA A 231 -0.86 -2.57 2.40
N ALA A 232 -1.61 -3.38 3.15
CA ALA A 232 -2.40 -4.48 2.61
C ALA A 232 -3.48 -3.96 1.64
N SER A 233 -4.19 -2.89 2.01
CA SER A 233 -5.19 -2.26 1.14
C SER A 233 -4.57 -1.76 -0.17
N PHE A 234 -3.35 -1.23 -0.13
CA PHE A 234 -2.62 -0.81 -1.32
C PHE A 234 -2.27 -2.01 -2.21
N CYS A 235 -1.70 -3.05 -1.62
CA CYS A 235 -1.38 -4.29 -2.33
C CYS A 235 -2.62 -4.91 -2.97
N TYR A 236 -3.75 -4.90 -2.26
CA TYR A 236 -5.05 -5.36 -2.75
C TYR A 236 -5.52 -4.54 -3.97
N CYS A 237 -5.48 -3.21 -3.89
CA CYS A 237 -5.84 -2.36 -5.02
C CYS A 237 -4.92 -2.60 -6.23
N VAL A 238 -3.61 -2.72 -6.00
CA VAL A 238 -2.64 -3.01 -7.07
C VAL A 238 -2.92 -4.37 -7.72
N ALA A 239 -3.18 -5.41 -6.93
CA ALA A 239 -3.56 -6.73 -7.43
C ALA A 239 -4.84 -6.66 -8.29
N CYS A 240 -5.88 -5.97 -7.82
CA CYS A 240 -7.12 -5.76 -8.58
C CYS A 240 -6.85 -5.02 -9.91
N ASN A 241 -5.99 -4.01 -9.89
CA ASN A 241 -5.64 -3.23 -11.07
C ASN A 241 -4.90 -4.05 -12.13
N MET A 242 -4.06 -5.00 -11.71
CA MET A 242 -3.35 -5.90 -12.62
C MET A 242 -4.31 -6.87 -13.35
N LEU A 243 -5.43 -7.21 -12.71
CA LEU A 243 -6.47 -8.07 -13.28
C LEU A 243 -7.53 -7.31 -14.11
N SER A 244 -7.78 -6.04 -13.79
CA SER A 244 -8.78 -5.20 -14.49
C SER A 244 -8.40 -4.92 -15.95
N HIS A 245 -9.34 -4.51 -16.79
CA HIS A 245 -9.05 -4.14 -18.19
C HIS A 245 -8.42 -2.74 -18.32
N ALA A 246 -7.69 -2.45 -19.42
CA ALA A 246 -6.89 -1.23 -19.58
C ALA A 246 -7.73 0.06 -19.64
N GLU A 247 -8.97 -0.05 -20.10
CA GLU A 247 -9.91 1.06 -20.22
C GLU A 247 -10.78 1.25 -18.97
N GLU A 248 -10.61 0.41 -17.94
CA GLU A 248 -11.30 0.54 -16.65
C GLU A 248 -10.56 1.48 -15.70
N ASN A 249 -11.27 1.92 -14.66
CA ASN A 249 -10.67 2.81 -13.66
C ASN A 249 -9.69 2.05 -12.78
N ARG A 250 -8.39 2.21 -13.06
CA ARG A 250 -7.30 1.55 -12.33
C ARG A 250 -6.65 2.40 -11.24
N SER A 251 -6.93 3.70 -11.14
CA SER A 251 -6.13 4.56 -10.27
C SER A 251 -6.90 5.38 -9.27
N THR A 252 -8.20 5.61 -9.45
CA THR A 252 -8.99 6.34 -8.46
C THR A 252 -8.98 5.67 -7.09
N GLY A 253 -9.13 4.34 -7.01
CA GLY A 253 -9.08 3.62 -5.74
C GLY A 253 -7.74 3.80 -5.01
N VAL A 254 -6.64 3.67 -5.75
CA VAL A 254 -5.27 3.85 -5.21
C VAL A 254 -5.04 5.30 -4.75
N ARG A 255 -5.55 6.29 -5.50
CA ARG A 255 -5.44 7.72 -5.16
C ARG A 255 -6.22 8.08 -3.90
N VAL A 256 -7.43 7.53 -3.75
CA VAL A 256 -8.25 7.72 -2.55
C VAL A 256 -7.56 7.08 -1.35
N LEU A 257 -7.08 5.85 -1.49
CA LEU A 257 -6.35 5.16 -0.42
C LEU A 257 -5.09 5.90 -0.01
N LEU A 258 -4.32 6.45 -0.97
CA LEU A 258 -3.15 7.29 -0.67
C LEU A 258 -3.49 8.57 0.09
N THR A 259 -4.61 9.19 -0.26
CA THR A 259 -5.09 10.35 0.48
C THR A 259 -5.52 9.96 1.89
N ALA A 260 -6.24 8.84 2.03
CA ALA A 260 -6.67 8.32 3.32
C ALA A 260 -5.47 7.95 4.21
N SER A 261 -4.45 7.27 3.67
CA SER A 261 -3.25 6.90 4.42
C SER A 261 -2.49 8.14 4.89
N LEU A 262 -2.43 9.19 4.06
CA LEU A 262 -1.83 10.47 4.45
C LEU A 262 -2.62 11.10 5.62
N LEU A 263 -3.95 11.21 5.50
CA LEU A 263 -4.78 11.79 6.56
C LEU A 263 -4.69 11.01 7.87
N VAL A 264 -4.66 9.68 7.80
CA VAL A 264 -4.47 8.81 8.96
C VAL A 264 -3.09 9.03 9.60
N ALA A 265 -2.02 9.11 8.79
CA ALA A 265 -0.68 9.38 9.30
C ALA A 265 -0.59 10.76 9.97
N LEU A 266 -1.19 11.80 9.37
CA LEU A 266 -1.29 13.13 9.98
C LEU A 266 -2.07 13.07 11.31
N GLY A 267 -3.19 12.35 11.35
CA GLY A 267 -3.99 12.17 12.57
C GLY A 267 -3.21 11.47 13.69
N PHE A 268 -2.43 10.43 13.36
CA PHE A 268 -1.55 9.77 14.32
C PHE A 268 -0.47 10.72 14.87
N MET A 269 0.15 11.53 14.01
CA MET A 269 1.13 12.52 14.45
C MET A 269 0.49 13.57 15.37
N THR A 270 -0.69 14.09 15.04
CA THR A 270 -1.42 15.00 15.93
C THR A 270 -1.77 14.33 17.27
N SER A 271 -2.22 13.08 17.25
CA SER A 271 -2.48 12.31 18.47
C SER A 271 -1.21 12.14 19.31
N MET A 272 -0.05 11.86 18.70
CA MET A 272 1.23 11.78 19.42
C MET A 272 1.57 13.11 20.09
N MET A 273 1.41 14.23 19.38
CA MET A 273 1.71 15.55 19.92
C MET A 273 0.80 15.97 21.07
N MET A 274 -0.44 15.46 21.12
CA MET A 274 -1.38 15.75 22.21
C MET A 274 -1.10 14.92 23.47
N GLN A 275 -0.58 13.71 23.30
CA GLN A 275 -0.38 12.75 24.40
C GLN A 275 1.06 12.80 24.95
N PHE A 276 2.04 13.05 24.08
CA PHE A 276 3.46 12.94 24.39
C PHE A 276 4.22 14.24 24.08
N ARG A 277 5.32 14.46 24.78
CA ARG A 277 6.24 15.56 24.46
C ARG A 277 7.09 15.15 23.27
N VAL A 278 6.68 15.58 22.08
CA VAL A 278 7.42 15.35 20.84
C VAL A 278 8.39 16.51 20.61
N ASP A 279 9.69 16.19 20.55
CA ASP A 279 10.72 17.15 20.19
C ASP A 279 10.63 17.54 18.71
N ARG A 280 11.03 18.77 18.37
CA ARG A 280 10.97 19.29 16.99
C ARG A 280 11.76 18.44 15.99
N SER A 281 12.88 17.86 16.42
CA SER A 281 13.69 16.94 15.63
C SER A 281 12.94 15.65 15.31
N ALA A 282 12.29 15.03 16.30
CA ALA A 282 11.48 13.83 16.12
C ALA A 282 10.30 14.11 15.19
N LEU A 283 9.58 15.23 15.39
CA LEU A 283 8.49 15.64 14.51
C LEU A 283 8.97 15.82 13.05
N SER A 284 10.09 16.50 12.85
CA SER A 284 10.67 16.65 11.50
C SER A 284 11.04 15.31 10.87
N ALA A 285 11.61 14.38 11.64
CA ALA A 285 11.95 13.04 11.16
C ALA A 285 10.69 12.24 10.77
N MET A 286 9.62 12.31 11.55
CA MET A 286 8.33 11.68 11.22
C MET A 286 7.72 12.25 9.92
N ILE A 287 7.80 13.58 9.74
CA ILE A 287 7.31 14.24 8.52
C ILE A 287 8.17 13.86 7.30
N ILE A 288 9.49 13.76 7.46
CA ILE A 288 10.41 13.25 6.43
C ILE A 288 10.02 11.82 6.04
N ALA A 289 9.77 10.94 7.02
CA ALA A 289 9.35 9.56 6.76
C ALA A 289 8.01 9.52 5.99
N LEU A 290 7.05 10.38 6.34
CA LEU A 290 5.78 10.50 5.61
C LEU A 290 5.98 10.98 4.17
N LEU A 291 6.84 11.99 3.95
CA LEU A 291 7.18 12.46 2.61
C LEU A 291 7.79 11.34 1.77
N LEU A 292 8.80 10.63 2.29
CA LEU A 292 9.46 9.52 1.60
C LEU A 292 8.48 8.39 1.29
N GLY A 293 7.63 8.01 2.25
CA GLY A 293 6.60 6.98 2.07
C GLY A 293 5.58 7.32 0.97
N SER A 294 5.32 8.62 0.75
CA SER A 294 4.41 9.07 -0.31
C SER A 294 5.01 9.04 -1.73
N LEU A 295 6.33 8.94 -1.87
CA LEU A 295 7.00 9.06 -3.19
C LEU A 295 6.75 7.87 -4.10
N LEU A 296 6.83 6.64 -3.59
CA LEU A 296 6.68 5.43 -4.41
C LEU A 296 5.28 5.34 -5.06
N PRO A 297 4.17 5.51 -4.32
CA PRO A 297 2.84 5.59 -4.94
C PRO A 297 2.72 6.76 -5.92
N SER A 298 3.26 7.93 -5.56
CA SER A 298 3.20 9.13 -6.41
C SER A 298 3.95 8.94 -7.74
N MET A 299 5.09 8.26 -7.73
CA MET A 299 5.83 7.88 -8.95
C MET A 299 4.96 7.08 -9.93
N TYR A 300 4.15 6.15 -9.42
CA TYR A 300 3.21 5.40 -10.25
C TYR A 300 2.14 6.30 -10.86
N LEU A 301 1.54 7.18 -10.06
CA LEU A 301 0.42 8.05 -10.45
C LEU A 301 0.82 9.10 -11.49
N VAL A 302 2.00 9.72 -11.31
CA VAL A 302 2.50 10.79 -12.18
C VAL A 302 2.95 10.24 -13.55
N THR A 303 3.24 8.93 -13.64
CA THR A 303 3.64 8.24 -14.89
C THR A 303 2.50 7.49 -15.59
N GLU A 304 1.25 7.72 -15.17
CA GLU A 304 0.07 7.17 -15.84
C GLU A 304 -0.17 7.79 -17.22
N PRO A 305 -0.87 7.08 -18.15
CA PRO A 305 -1.34 7.68 -19.39
C PRO A 305 -2.14 8.95 -19.12
N GLU A 306 -1.94 10.00 -19.90
CA GLU A 306 -2.58 11.30 -19.66
C GLU A 306 -4.11 11.29 -19.86
N ARG A 307 -4.58 10.46 -20.80
CA ARG A 307 -5.97 10.41 -21.26
C ARG A 307 -6.93 9.83 -20.24
N LEU A 308 -8.16 10.35 -20.22
CA LEU A 308 -9.26 9.74 -19.46
C LEU A 308 -9.80 8.51 -20.19
N GLY A 309 -9.83 7.36 -19.51
CA GLY A 309 -10.32 6.10 -20.10
C GLY A 309 -11.77 6.19 -20.56
N ARG A 310 -12.11 5.48 -21.65
CA ARG A 310 -13.45 5.57 -22.28
C ARG A 310 -14.59 5.16 -21.34
N ARG A 311 -14.35 4.22 -20.43
CA ARG A 311 -15.35 3.77 -19.43
C ARG A 311 -15.44 4.70 -18.21
N VAL A 312 -14.44 5.58 -18.02
CA VAL A 312 -14.37 6.50 -16.87
C VAL A 312 -15.04 7.83 -17.20
N ALA A 313 -14.90 8.34 -18.43
CA ALA A 313 -15.50 9.60 -18.85
C ALA A 313 -17.03 9.69 -18.58
N PRO A 314 -17.85 8.65 -18.85
CA PRO A 314 -19.29 8.69 -18.53
C PRO A 314 -19.61 8.68 -17.03
N ARG A 315 -18.64 8.33 -16.17
CA ARG A 315 -18.81 8.26 -14.71
C ARG A 315 -18.41 9.56 -14.00
N VAL A 316 -17.78 10.51 -14.70
CA VAL A 316 -17.40 11.83 -14.15
C VAL A 316 -18.64 12.56 -13.62
N PRO A 317 -18.59 13.21 -12.44
CA PRO A 317 -19.73 13.93 -11.89
C PRO A 317 -20.34 14.95 -12.87
N ARG A 318 -21.68 15.07 -12.87
CA ARG A 318 -22.40 16.00 -13.75
C ARG A 318 -22.21 17.47 -13.37
N ASN A 319 -22.01 17.75 -12.08
CA ASN A 319 -21.75 19.10 -11.60
C ASN A 319 -20.28 19.45 -11.88
N ARG A 320 -20.04 20.57 -12.58
CA ARG A 320 -18.70 21.05 -12.95
C ARG A 320 -17.81 21.29 -11.72
N LEU A 321 -18.36 21.83 -10.64
CA LEU A 321 -17.60 22.06 -9.41
C LEU A 321 -17.14 20.74 -8.78
N LEU A 322 -18.05 19.77 -8.69
CA LEU A 322 -17.75 18.45 -8.14
C LEU A 322 -16.76 17.69 -9.05
N ALA A 323 -16.85 17.85 -10.37
CA ALA A 323 -15.90 17.29 -11.31
C ALA A 323 -14.50 17.92 -11.16
N LEU A 324 -14.42 19.23 -10.94
CA LEU A 324 -13.17 19.93 -10.65
C LEU A 324 -12.54 19.42 -9.35
N LEU A 325 -13.32 19.32 -8.27
CA LEU A 325 -12.84 18.80 -6.98
C LEU A 325 -12.40 17.33 -7.07
N ALA A 326 -13.08 16.51 -7.87
CA ALA A 326 -12.71 15.11 -8.08
C ALA A 326 -11.49 14.92 -9.01
N THR A 327 -11.05 15.97 -9.73
CA THR A 327 -10.03 15.88 -10.78
C THR A 327 -8.71 15.24 -10.32
N PRO A 328 -8.13 15.57 -9.15
CA PRO A 328 -6.89 14.93 -8.67
C PRO A 328 -7.03 13.41 -8.46
N TRP A 329 -8.24 12.93 -8.13
CA TRP A 329 -8.53 11.51 -7.88
C TRP A 329 -8.95 10.74 -9.14
N LEU A 330 -9.14 11.41 -10.28
CA LEU A 330 -9.45 10.74 -11.54
C LEU A 330 -8.18 10.28 -12.28
N PRO A 331 -8.22 9.19 -13.06
CA PRO A 331 -7.03 8.63 -13.72
C PRO A 331 -6.37 9.61 -14.68
N GLY A 332 -5.03 9.64 -14.72
CA GLY A 332 -4.27 10.52 -15.62
C GLY A 332 -2.96 11.02 -15.02
N GLY A 333 -1.87 11.03 -15.79
CA GLY A 333 -0.54 11.47 -15.35
C GLY A 333 -0.50 12.90 -14.78
N GLY A 334 -1.01 13.89 -15.53
CA GLY A 334 -1.11 15.27 -15.09
C GLY A 334 -2.03 15.47 -13.89
N ARG A 335 -3.11 14.67 -13.78
CA ARG A 335 -3.96 14.65 -12.57
C ARG A 335 -3.24 14.02 -11.38
N GLY A 336 -2.38 13.04 -11.63
CA GLY A 336 -1.50 12.43 -10.63
C GLY A 336 -0.48 13.43 -10.11
N MET A 337 0.08 14.26 -10.99
CA MET A 337 0.95 15.39 -10.59
C MET A 337 0.20 16.40 -9.72
N LEU A 338 -1.04 16.73 -10.08
CA LEU A 338 -1.89 17.60 -9.26
C LEU A 338 -2.12 17.02 -7.86
N LEU A 339 -2.45 15.72 -7.76
CA LEU A 339 -2.63 15.04 -6.46
C LEU A 339 -1.34 15.02 -5.64
N PHE A 340 -0.21 14.71 -6.27
CA PHE A 340 1.10 14.71 -5.62
C PHE A 340 1.48 16.09 -5.06
N LEU A 341 1.23 17.17 -5.82
CA LEU A 341 1.45 18.53 -5.34
C LEU A 341 0.49 18.90 -4.20
N LEU A 342 -0.77 18.45 -4.25
CA LEU A 342 -1.73 18.65 -3.15
C LEU A 342 -1.30 17.90 -1.88
N HIS A 343 -0.85 16.65 -1.99
CA HIS A 343 -0.33 15.87 -0.86
C HIS A 343 0.93 16.51 -0.28
N THR A 344 1.90 16.88 -1.13
CA THR A 344 3.13 17.55 -0.70
C THR A 344 2.83 18.89 -0.03
N GLY A 345 1.94 19.70 -0.62
CA GLY A 345 1.50 20.96 -0.04
C GLY A 345 0.78 20.77 1.30
N GLY A 346 -0.08 19.75 1.42
CA GLY A 346 -0.75 19.39 2.66
C GLY A 346 0.23 18.96 3.77
N ILE A 347 1.25 18.16 3.43
CA ILE A 347 2.31 17.77 4.37
C ILE A 347 3.13 18.98 4.82
N LEU A 348 3.48 19.89 3.90
CA LEU A 348 4.19 21.12 4.24
C LEU A 348 3.33 22.03 5.13
N ALA A 349 2.06 22.21 4.80
CA ALA A 349 1.12 23.00 5.62
C ALA A 349 1.01 22.41 7.04
N PHE A 350 0.88 21.08 7.15
CA PHE A 350 0.90 20.38 8.43
C PHE A 350 2.23 20.61 9.16
N CYS A 351 3.37 20.52 8.48
CA CYS A 351 4.69 20.76 9.07
C CYS A 351 4.77 22.14 9.74
N PHE A 352 4.32 23.19 9.05
CA PHE A 352 4.29 24.54 9.60
C PHE A 352 3.33 24.67 10.79
N LEU A 353 2.10 24.16 10.66
CA LEU A 353 1.09 24.22 11.74
C LEU A 353 1.52 23.44 12.99
N ALA A 354 2.11 22.26 12.80
CA ALA A 354 2.57 21.40 13.88
C ALA A 354 3.74 22.04 14.64
N HIS A 355 4.73 22.59 13.93
CA HIS A 355 5.85 23.29 14.57
C HIS A 355 5.42 24.59 15.26
N ALA A 356 4.47 25.34 14.69
CA ALA A 356 3.90 26.53 15.31
C ALA A 356 3.13 26.20 16.60
N SER A 357 2.56 25.00 16.70
CA SER A 357 1.83 24.54 17.89
C SER A 357 2.75 24.12 19.05
N LEU A 358 4.03 23.85 18.79
CA LEU A 358 5.02 23.49 19.81
C LEU A 358 5.55 24.75 20.52
N LYS A 359 5.30 24.86 21.84
CA LYS A 359 5.78 25.97 22.69
C LYS A 359 7.28 26.25 22.48
N GLY A 360 7.61 27.49 22.12
CA GLY A 360 8.99 27.95 21.87
C GLY A 360 9.02 29.19 20.96
N SER A 361 10.16 29.88 20.87
CA SER A 361 10.29 31.09 20.04
C SER A 361 10.10 30.81 18.54
N SER A 362 9.57 31.79 17.80
CA SER A 362 9.38 31.72 16.34
C SER A 362 10.70 31.54 15.58
N GLU A 363 11.82 32.06 16.09
CA GLU A 363 13.17 31.82 15.54
C GLU A 363 13.54 30.33 15.54
N ARG A 364 13.01 29.54 16.48
CA ARG A 364 13.23 28.09 16.54
C ARG A 364 12.47 27.32 15.46
N MET A 365 11.56 27.95 14.71
CA MET A 365 10.81 27.31 13.61
C MET A 365 11.60 27.34 12.29
N LEU A 366 12.49 28.33 12.14
CA LEU A 366 13.43 28.46 11.00
C LEU A 366 14.72 27.64 11.21
N THR A 367 14.78 26.93 12.33
CA THR A 367 15.80 26.00 12.79
C THR A 367 15.08 24.72 13.25
N SER A 368 15.76 23.59 13.51
CA SER A 368 15.12 22.33 14.00
C SER A 368 14.45 21.43 12.94
N GLY A 369 15.05 21.24 11.76
CA GLY A 369 14.63 20.20 10.79
C GLY A 369 13.54 20.61 9.78
N VAL A 370 12.76 21.66 10.05
CA VAL A 370 11.81 22.25 9.06
C VAL A 370 12.47 22.59 7.73
N PRO A 371 13.68 23.19 7.67
CA PRO A 371 14.32 23.45 6.38
C PRO A 371 14.73 22.14 5.68
N ALA A 372 15.11 21.08 6.40
CA ALA A 372 15.37 19.78 5.78
C ALA A 372 14.09 19.18 5.17
N VAL A 373 12.93 19.33 5.82
CA VAL A 373 11.62 18.94 5.28
C VAL A 373 11.31 19.70 3.98
N LEU A 374 11.52 21.03 3.98
CA LEU A 374 11.30 21.87 2.80
C LEU A 374 12.24 21.49 1.65
N ALA A 375 13.52 21.27 1.95
CA ALA A 375 14.50 20.80 0.98
C ALA A 375 14.05 19.48 0.36
N LEU A 376 13.71 18.47 1.18
CA LEU A 376 13.25 17.17 0.69
C LEU A 376 11.98 17.27 -0.17
N ALA A 377 11.03 18.13 0.21
CA ALA A 377 9.82 18.36 -0.59
C ALA A 377 10.14 18.95 -1.97
N VAL A 378 11.09 19.89 -2.06
CA VAL A 378 11.56 20.41 -3.36
C VAL A 378 12.22 19.30 -4.18
N TYR A 379 13.02 18.43 -3.55
CA TYR A 379 13.62 17.29 -4.23
C TYR A 379 12.56 16.35 -4.78
N ALA A 380 11.57 16.00 -3.97
CA ALA A 380 10.45 15.19 -4.41
C ALA A 380 9.76 15.80 -5.65
N ILE A 381 9.53 17.11 -5.65
CA ILE A 381 8.93 17.82 -6.79
C ILE A 381 9.82 17.73 -8.03
N VAL A 382 11.14 17.94 -7.90
CA VAL A 382 12.08 17.89 -9.03
C VAL A 382 12.22 16.46 -9.57
N TYR A 383 12.51 15.49 -8.71
CA TYR A 383 12.80 14.12 -9.12
C TYR A 383 11.58 13.37 -9.69
N LEU A 384 10.37 13.64 -9.19
CA LEU A 384 9.15 13.06 -9.77
C LEU A 384 8.62 13.92 -10.93
N GLY A 385 8.65 15.25 -10.78
CA GLY A 385 8.02 16.18 -11.72
C GLY A 385 8.81 16.38 -13.01
N LEU A 386 10.15 16.37 -12.98
CA LEU A 386 10.95 16.66 -14.17
C LEU A 386 10.99 15.49 -15.17
N PRO A 387 11.30 14.24 -14.79
CA PRO A 387 11.26 13.10 -15.73
C PRO A 387 9.85 12.88 -16.28
N SER A 388 8.85 13.00 -15.41
CA SER A 388 7.47 12.86 -15.84
C SER A 388 7.06 13.96 -16.82
N ALA A 389 7.46 15.22 -16.58
CA ALA A 389 7.26 16.36 -17.50
C ALA A 389 7.73 16.03 -18.92
N ILE A 390 8.94 15.48 -19.02
CA ILE A 390 9.59 15.16 -20.29
C ILE A 390 8.91 13.96 -20.97
N GLN A 391 8.44 12.97 -20.20
CA GLN A 391 8.00 11.68 -20.75
C GLN A 391 6.50 11.56 -21.00
N ALA A 392 5.64 12.46 -20.49
CA ALA A 392 4.18 12.31 -20.68
C ALA A 392 3.71 12.12 -22.12
N PRO A 393 4.26 12.80 -23.14
CA PRO A 393 3.82 12.60 -24.51
C PRO A 393 3.90 11.14 -24.97
N PHE A 394 4.74 10.32 -24.31
CA PHE A 394 4.98 8.93 -24.66
C PHE A 394 4.24 7.93 -23.76
N THR A 395 3.60 8.38 -22.67
CA THR A 395 3.00 7.52 -21.63
C THR A 395 1.84 6.65 -22.11
N ASP A 396 1.27 6.91 -23.28
CA ASP A 396 0.29 6.02 -23.90
C ASP A 396 0.90 4.64 -24.23
N ARG A 397 2.21 4.60 -24.54
CA ARG A 397 2.93 3.35 -24.85
C ARG A 397 3.34 2.62 -23.56
N PRO A 398 3.07 1.31 -23.42
CA PRO A 398 3.41 0.56 -22.21
C PRO A 398 4.90 0.56 -21.90
N LYS A 399 5.76 0.39 -22.92
CA LYS A 399 7.23 0.42 -22.75
C LYS A 399 7.73 1.78 -22.23
N ALA A 400 7.15 2.88 -22.71
CA ALA A 400 7.53 4.23 -22.28
C ALA A 400 7.20 4.48 -20.80
N ARG A 401 6.10 3.92 -20.28
CA ARG A 401 5.77 3.99 -18.85
C ARG A 401 6.78 3.27 -17.97
N VAL A 402 7.28 2.12 -18.43
CA VAL A 402 8.33 1.38 -17.71
C VAL A 402 9.62 2.19 -17.69
N ILE A 403 10.03 2.74 -18.85
CA ILE A 403 11.18 3.64 -18.95
C ILE A 403 11.02 4.84 -18.01
N ALA A 404 9.82 5.41 -17.95
CA ALA A 404 9.54 6.54 -17.07
C ALA A 404 9.76 6.21 -15.59
N ARG A 405 9.20 5.08 -15.15
CA ARG A 405 9.32 4.61 -13.76
C ARG A 405 10.73 4.22 -13.37
N VAL A 406 11.54 3.73 -14.32
CA VAL A 406 12.96 3.42 -14.08
C VAL A 406 13.81 4.68 -14.10
N SER A 407 13.46 5.66 -14.94
CA SER A 407 14.21 6.91 -15.06
C SER A 407 14.16 7.79 -13.83
N ILE A 408 13.09 7.75 -13.03
CA ILE A 408 12.95 8.54 -11.80
C ILE A 408 14.01 8.15 -10.74
N PRO A 409 14.11 6.87 -10.31
CA PRO A 409 15.20 6.45 -9.41
C PRO A 409 16.56 6.49 -10.13
N GLY A 410 16.62 6.23 -11.44
CA GLY A 410 17.85 6.38 -12.23
C GLY A 410 18.40 7.81 -12.18
N LEU A 411 17.53 8.82 -12.24
CA LEU A 411 17.92 10.23 -12.13
C LEU A 411 18.51 10.53 -10.76
N LEU A 412 17.91 10.01 -9.68
CA LEU A 412 18.47 10.15 -8.33
C LEU A 412 19.89 9.57 -8.25
N LEU A 413 20.11 8.37 -8.80
CA LEU A 413 21.44 7.75 -8.83
C LEU A 413 22.44 8.56 -9.67
N VAL A 414 22.01 9.10 -10.81
CA VAL A 414 22.85 9.96 -11.65
C VAL A 414 23.26 11.23 -10.90
N PHE A 415 22.32 11.91 -10.26
CA PHE A 415 22.61 13.13 -9.48
C PHE A 415 23.44 12.86 -8.23
N LEU A 416 23.38 11.64 -7.69
CA LEU A 416 24.22 11.21 -6.58
C LEU A 416 25.65 10.85 -7.03
N LEU A 417 25.78 10.05 -8.09
CA LEU A 417 27.06 9.45 -8.48
C LEU A 417 27.88 10.30 -9.44
N VAL A 418 27.26 11.01 -10.39
CA VAL A 418 28.00 11.78 -11.41
C VAL A 418 28.85 12.88 -10.78
N PRO A 419 28.34 13.71 -9.83
CA PRO A 419 29.18 14.71 -9.20
C PRO A 419 30.32 14.07 -8.40
N ALA A 420 30.10 12.93 -7.75
CA ALA A 420 31.15 12.20 -7.04
C ALA A 420 32.25 11.69 -7.97
N LEU A 421 31.88 11.13 -9.12
CA LEU A 421 32.83 10.70 -10.15
C LEU A 421 33.59 11.88 -10.76
N LEU A 422 32.91 12.99 -11.08
CA LEU A 422 33.58 14.21 -11.54
C LEU A 422 34.52 14.78 -10.48
N GLY A 423 34.14 14.69 -9.21
CA GLY A 423 34.98 15.03 -8.07
C GLY A 423 36.29 14.26 -8.06
N PHE A 424 36.25 12.98 -8.38
CA PHE A 424 37.44 12.13 -8.47
C PHE A 424 38.39 12.61 -9.57
N PHE A 425 37.87 12.91 -10.78
CA PHE A 425 38.67 13.40 -11.90
C PHE A 425 39.25 14.81 -11.68
N VAL A 426 38.50 15.69 -11.01
CA VAL A 426 38.90 17.08 -10.74
C VAL A 426 39.72 17.20 -9.45
N GLY A 427 39.86 16.12 -8.68
CA GLY A 427 40.55 16.13 -7.38
C GLY A 427 39.79 16.89 -6.27
N ASN A 428 38.46 17.03 -6.39
CA ASN A 428 37.64 17.74 -5.41
C ASN A 428 37.10 16.77 -4.34
N TYR A 429 37.72 16.83 -3.15
CA TYR A 429 37.35 15.99 -2.01
C TYR A 429 35.87 16.08 -1.60
N ASN A 430 35.25 17.26 -1.67
CA ASN A 430 33.84 17.41 -1.29
C ASN A 430 32.93 16.64 -2.26
N LEU A 431 33.20 16.75 -3.55
CA LEU A 431 32.44 16.02 -4.55
C LEU A 431 32.59 14.51 -4.37
N VAL A 432 33.81 14.00 -4.20
CA VAL A 432 34.10 12.57 -3.98
C VAL A 432 33.33 12.00 -2.80
N ASN A 433 33.25 12.74 -1.69
CA ASN A 433 32.51 12.32 -0.48
C ASN A 433 31.01 12.62 -0.55
N MET A 434 30.44 12.76 -1.75
CA MET A 434 29.01 13.04 -1.97
C MET A 434 28.50 14.33 -1.27
N ARG A 435 29.40 15.27 -0.97
CA ARG A 435 29.09 16.57 -0.34
C ARG A 435 28.76 17.62 -1.39
N HIS A 436 27.66 17.39 -2.12
CA HIS A 436 27.20 18.27 -3.18
C HIS A 436 25.69 18.41 -3.19
N VAL A 437 25.20 19.47 -3.85
CA VAL A 437 23.77 19.76 -3.91
C VAL A 437 22.98 18.61 -4.54
N GLY A 438 23.52 17.86 -5.51
CA GLY A 438 22.84 16.69 -6.07
C GLY A 438 22.43 15.60 -5.05
N ASN A 439 23.07 15.54 -3.88
CA ASN A 439 22.79 14.54 -2.85
C ASN A 439 21.71 15.08 -1.85
N PRO A 440 20.51 14.47 -1.79
CA PRO A 440 19.47 14.89 -0.85
C PRO A 440 19.89 14.74 0.62
N GLU A 441 20.65 13.70 0.96
CA GLU A 441 21.11 13.44 2.34
C GLU A 441 22.01 14.57 2.83
N PHE A 442 23.05 14.88 2.05
CA PHE A 442 23.96 15.99 2.34
C PHE A 442 23.21 17.31 2.49
N LEU A 443 22.23 17.57 1.63
CA LEU A 443 21.44 18.79 1.70
C LEU A 443 20.59 18.84 2.95
N MET A 444 19.93 17.74 3.32
CA MET A 444 19.12 17.66 4.53
C MET A 444 19.98 17.88 5.78
N GLU A 445 21.15 17.27 5.87
CA GLU A 445 22.12 17.49 6.95
C GLU A 445 22.51 18.97 7.05
N ARG A 446 22.85 19.58 5.90
CA ARG A 446 23.33 20.97 5.84
C ARG A 446 22.24 22.01 6.08
N THR A 447 20.98 21.68 5.79
CA THR A 447 19.82 22.56 5.99
C THR A 447 19.11 22.30 7.32
N TRP A 448 19.46 21.22 8.04
CA TRP A 448 18.79 20.82 9.28
C TRP A 448 18.70 21.95 10.31
N ASN A 449 19.80 22.68 10.50
CA ASN A 449 19.93 23.66 11.57
C ASN A 449 19.47 25.07 11.21
N SER A 450 19.51 25.48 9.94
CA SER A 450 19.09 26.83 9.56
C SER A 450 18.82 26.97 8.07
N ILE A 451 17.68 27.60 7.74
CA ILE A 451 17.37 28.04 6.39
C ILE A 451 18.35 29.13 5.88
N HIS A 452 18.96 29.90 6.77
CA HIS A 452 19.85 31.01 6.41
C HIS A 452 21.29 30.57 6.15
N ALA A 453 21.66 29.32 6.49
CA ALA A 453 23.03 28.85 6.37
C ALA A 453 23.57 28.95 4.94
N HIS A 454 22.71 28.82 3.92
CA HIS A 454 23.11 28.81 2.50
C HIS A 454 22.05 29.44 1.57
N PRO A 455 21.97 30.78 1.43
CA PRO A 455 20.93 31.44 0.64
C PRO A 455 20.99 31.09 -0.86
N GLY A 456 22.18 30.84 -1.41
CA GLY A 456 22.35 30.43 -2.81
C GLY A 456 21.71 29.08 -3.12
N ILE A 457 21.77 28.13 -2.18
CA ILE A 457 21.13 26.82 -2.31
C ILE A 457 19.60 27.00 -2.39
N TRP A 458 19.01 27.79 -1.49
CA TRP A 458 17.57 28.02 -1.49
C TRP A 458 17.05 28.71 -2.76
N ARG A 459 17.81 29.67 -3.31
CA ARG A 459 17.48 30.28 -4.61
C ARG A 459 17.48 29.25 -5.75
N LEU A 460 18.47 28.36 -5.78
CA LEU A 460 18.54 27.28 -6.76
C LEU A 460 17.36 26.30 -6.62
N LEU A 461 17.06 25.85 -5.39
CA LEU A 461 15.95 24.95 -5.11
C LEU A 461 14.60 25.56 -5.50
N ALA A 462 14.36 26.81 -5.14
CA ALA A 462 13.16 27.53 -5.53
C ALA A 462 13.06 27.66 -7.06
N GLY A 463 14.16 27.96 -7.75
CA GLY A 463 14.22 28.01 -9.20
C GLY A 463 13.86 26.67 -9.86
N LEU A 464 14.46 25.57 -9.39
CA LEU A 464 14.21 24.22 -9.91
C LEU A 464 12.77 23.76 -9.65
N ALA A 465 12.23 24.01 -8.46
CA ALA A 465 10.84 23.72 -8.14
C ALA A 465 9.88 24.50 -9.05
N THR A 466 10.11 25.80 -9.21
CA THR A 466 9.28 26.68 -10.05
C THR A 466 9.30 26.25 -11.50
N LEU A 467 10.49 25.95 -12.05
CA LEU A 467 10.64 25.43 -13.40
C LEU A 467 9.89 24.10 -13.58
N THR A 468 10.04 23.19 -12.63
CA THR A 468 9.41 21.87 -12.70
C THR A 468 7.88 21.96 -12.64
N ILE A 469 7.34 22.83 -11.79
CA ILE A 469 5.90 23.09 -11.71
C ILE A 469 5.41 23.75 -12.99
N ALA A 470 6.14 24.72 -13.55
CA ALA A 470 5.79 25.39 -14.79
C ALA A 470 5.72 24.41 -15.98
N LEU A 471 6.69 23.48 -16.09
CA LEU A 471 6.69 22.43 -17.11
C LEU A 471 5.48 21.48 -16.98
N ASN A 472 5.01 21.24 -15.76
CA ASN A 472 3.84 20.41 -15.50
C ASN A 472 2.50 21.17 -15.58
N LEU A 473 2.51 22.51 -15.66
CA LEU A 473 1.28 23.30 -15.64
C LEU A 473 0.40 22.99 -16.85
N TYR A 474 1.00 22.81 -18.03
CA TYR A 474 0.28 22.49 -19.27
C TYR A 474 -0.49 21.17 -19.16
N ARG A 475 0.13 20.09 -18.66
CA ARG A 475 -0.55 18.79 -18.51
C ARG A 475 -1.63 18.81 -17.43
N MET A 476 -1.39 19.52 -16.33
CA MET A 476 -2.38 19.66 -15.25
C MET A 476 -3.61 20.40 -15.80
N GLY A 477 -3.38 21.49 -16.53
CA GLY A 477 -4.44 22.24 -17.22
C GLY A 477 -5.20 21.40 -18.24
N ARG A 478 -4.50 20.59 -19.05
CA ARG A 478 -5.13 19.66 -20.00
C ARG A 478 -6.03 18.64 -19.29
N GLY A 479 -5.55 18.04 -18.20
CA GLY A 479 -6.33 17.07 -17.41
C GLY A 479 -7.60 17.68 -16.80
N ILE A 480 -7.50 18.91 -16.27
CA ILE A 480 -8.66 19.66 -15.75
C ILE A 480 -9.68 19.93 -16.86
N ARG A 481 -9.22 20.39 -18.04
CA ARG A 481 -10.10 20.67 -19.18
C ARG A 481 -10.80 19.40 -19.67
N GLU A 482 -10.10 18.27 -19.76
CA GLU A 482 -10.67 16.99 -20.18
C GLU A 482 -11.80 16.53 -19.24
N VAL A 483 -11.59 16.63 -17.92
CA VAL A 483 -12.62 16.28 -16.92
C VAL A 483 -13.83 17.22 -17.00
N SER A 484 -13.59 18.53 -17.18
CA SER A 484 -14.65 19.52 -17.34
C SER A 484 -15.49 19.27 -18.59
N GLN A 485 -14.85 18.94 -19.72
CA GLN A 485 -15.53 18.58 -20.97
C GLN A 485 -16.36 17.29 -20.82
N ALA A 486 -15.82 16.27 -20.14
CA ALA A 486 -16.56 15.04 -19.86
C ALA A 486 -17.79 15.29 -18.96
N SER A 487 -17.64 16.16 -17.95
CA SER A 487 -18.74 16.59 -17.08
C SER A 487 -19.84 17.32 -17.87
N ALA A 488 -19.45 18.26 -18.74
CA ALA A 488 -20.37 19.01 -19.59
C ALA A 488 -21.17 18.09 -20.54
N ARG A 489 -20.49 17.19 -21.26
CA ARG A 489 -21.15 16.20 -22.13
C ARG A 489 -22.14 15.33 -21.38
N ARG A 490 -21.80 14.89 -20.16
CA ARG A 490 -22.70 14.09 -19.32
C ARG A 490 -23.92 14.89 -18.84
N ALA A 491 -23.75 16.19 -18.61
CA ALA A 491 -24.85 17.07 -18.22
C ALA A 491 -25.80 17.32 -19.41
N GLU A 492 -25.27 17.51 -20.62
CA GLU A 492 -26.03 17.62 -21.87
C GLU A 492 -26.86 16.36 -22.14
N LEU A 493 -26.23 15.18 -22.16
CA LEU A 493 -26.95 13.90 -22.35
C LEU A 493 -28.06 13.66 -21.32
N ALA A 494 -27.91 14.16 -20.10
CA ALA A 494 -28.91 14.04 -19.05
C ALA A 494 -30.07 15.05 -19.18
N ARG A 495 -29.87 16.14 -19.93
CA ARG A 495 -30.92 17.09 -20.31
C ARG A 495 -31.71 16.54 -21.49
N ASP A 496 -31.01 16.02 -22.50
CA ASP A 496 -31.64 15.46 -23.71
C ASP A 496 -32.49 14.22 -23.37
N SER A 497 -32.08 13.41 -22.39
CA SER A 497 -32.88 12.27 -21.92
C SER A 497 -34.13 12.66 -21.10
N ARG A 498 -34.30 13.94 -20.75
CA ARG A 498 -35.42 14.45 -19.93
C ARG A 498 -36.46 15.19 -20.75
N THR A 499 -36.16 15.57 -21.98
CA THR A 499 -37.14 16.03 -22.97
C THR A 499 -37.81 14.80 -23.58
N PRO A 500 -39.09 14.49 -23.27
CA PRO A 500 -39.84 13.57 -24.10
C PRO A 500 -39.93 14.19 -25.49
N GLU A 501 -39.88 13.37 -26.54
CA GLU A 501 -40.28 13.78 -27.88
C GLU A 501 -41.75 14.23 -27.84
N SER A 502 -41.99 15.49 -27.49
CA SER A 502 -43.25 16.16 -27.79
C SER A 502 -43.21 16.53 -29.27
N GLY A 503 -43.70 15.62 -30.13
CA GLY A 503 -43.91 15.92 -31.54
C GLY A 503 -43.55 14.81 -32.51
N GLN A 504 -44.16 13.63 -32.37
CA GLN A 504 -44.58 12.89 -33.57
C GLN A 504 -46.08 13.05 -33.68
N THR A 505 -46.51 14.13 -34.34
CA THR A 505 -47.82 14.20 -34.98
C THR A 505 -47.88 13.10 -36.03
N GLU A 506 -48.73 12.10 -35.80
CA GLU A 506 -49.21 11.20 -36.85
C GLU A 506 -49.78 12.03 -38.01
N PRO A 507 -49.38 11.78 -39.28
CA PRO A 507 -50.05 12.40 -40.40
C PRO A 507 -51.40 11.69 -40.65
N GLU A 508 -52.45 12.51 -40.64
CA GLU A 508 -53.79 12.34 -41.22
C GLU A 508 -54.05 11.02 -41.97
N ALA A 509 -54.84 10.15 -41.35
CA ALA A 509 -55.67 9.17 -42.05
C ALA A 509 -57.04 9.82 -42.33
N ALA A 510 -57.13 10.54 -43.44
CA ALA A 510 -58.40 10.94 -44.05
C ALA A 510 -58.42 10.46 -45.52
N ASP A 511 -59.56 9.91 -45.91
CA ASP A 511 -59.99 9.51 -47.27
C ASP A 511 -59.47 8.19 -47.85
N ALA A 512 -60.26 7.12 -47.63
CA ALA A 512 -60.75 6.24 -48.70
C ALA A 512 -61.75 5.20 -48.13
N VAL A 513 -63.03 5.60 -48.00
CA VAL A 513 -64.16 4.65 -48.03
C VAL A 513 -65.19 5.19 -49.01
N ALA A 514 -65.02 4.82 -50.27
CA ALA A 514 -66.06 4.79 -51.28
C ALA A 514 -65.75 3.65 -52.26
N GLU A 515 -66.78 2.85 -52.55
CA GLU A 515 -66.88 1.87 -53.66
C GLU A 515 -66.14 0.53 -53.53
N SER A 516 -66.80 -0.48 -52.96
CA SER A 516 -67.48 -1.59 -53.68
C SER A 516 -67.88 -2.73 -52.73
#